data_AF-A0A1F7I649-F1
#
_entry.id   AF-A0A1F7I649-F1
#
_cell.length_a   1.000
_cell.length_b   1.000
_cell.length_c   1.000
_cell.angle_alpha   90.00
_cell.angle_beta   90.00
_cell.angle_gamma   90.00
#
_symmetry.space_group_name_H-M   'P 1'
#
loop_
_entity.id
_entity.type
_entity.pdbx_description
1 polymer ?
#
loop_
_entity_poly.entity_id
_entity_poly.type
_entity_poly.pdbx_seq_one_letter_code
_entity_poly.pdbx_strand_id
1 'polypeptide(L)'
;MNTAEKAKIFVVGIAAIMAVGFFGWTINKYVLRSQAAVSNVTVEMNPSSGAVPENSIQVIIKPQEAGKKISAVDAVFDVKNGTFIGSDGCSKLEGGDKSIFTELFDEVNGAKGRYSCGVLKKDAELPEGVVIGITVACTNNDPITVSFNTQASQIVGNVEGVQYGFGNVTSATFDCSGKGGGGTPPVPPQGDGQVSASFSPDTCAVDKGKACQYQLNIVSRKTENKISGYFVKLAFDKGILKATEVKGPVGASEQPKVTPPAISPPKTDGPVLGVQLAQSPGTVLATPSPASSAISPTVGAPATRDCRSDQECVTKFCSGKPFCPMRCIIQPGQTTGLCTPPNQPSPSVGTPVPSGGPQPLSSCKVVKTLIDNDKGEVGLLLVCDSPAQGLFQSFTNTFSFSAIGDGEGQLKIASIQVVGPQGAPLYTVDKGIAKYVIGGGRGGGATNVTLQVKGRLQCIPQKPKNAPSSFGAQIGLKDGGLKEPIFKDVELTFDDKGHLSGEVAFSANTNETEGYAVYSKFKKHLRKKICDATARESFPGSYRCDRGKIDLKPGKNVIDMSNVVQLFGDLAYGDQDGVVNSFDMAKIRLCLGSTEESCVRNADSNFDRIVNASDWACAIAALNERYDSE
;
A
#
# COMPACT_ATOMS: atom_id res chain seq x y z
N MET A 1 36.00 34.15 57.59
CA MET A 1 36.27 34.34 56.15
C MET A 1 37.16 35.55 55.91
N ASN A 2 38.22 35.42 55.12
CA ASN A 2 39.01 36.58 54.65
C ASN A 2 38.38 37.26 53.41
N THR A 3 38.95 38.37 52.94
CA THR A 3 38.40 39.17 51.82
C THR A 3 38.36 38.39 50.50
N ALA A 4 39.40 37.59 50.19
CA ALA A 4 39.44 36.77 48.99
C ALA A 4 38.44 35.61 49.03
N GLU A 5 38.17 35.08 50.22
CA GLU A 5 37.16 34.04 50.46
C GLU A 5 35.74 34.56 50.24
N LYS A 6 35.45 35.79 50.70
CA LYS A 6 34.19 36.49 50.39
C LYS A 6 34.03 36.73 48.88
N ALA A 7 35.09 37.15 48.20
CA ALA A 7 35.07 37.34 46.74
C ALA A 7 34.79 36.03 45.98
N LYS A 8 35.36 34.90 46.40
CA LYS A 8 35.09 33.58 45.80
C LYS A 8 33.62 33.18 45.91
N ILE A 9 33.00 33.30 47.09
CA ILE A 9 31.58 32.98 47.26
C ILE A 9 30.69 33.90 46.41
N PHE A 10 31.02 35.19 46.31
CA PHE A 10 30.27 36.14 45.48
C PHE A 10 30.31 35.78 43.98
N VAL A 11 31.49 35.41 43.45
CA VAL A 11 31.64 34.98 42.05
C VAL A 11 30.87 33.68 41.77
N VAL A 12 30.92 32.70 42.67
CA VAL A 12 30.16 31.44 42.54
C VAL A 12 28.65 31.69 42.59
N GLY A 13 28.19 32.61 43.44
CA GLY A 13 26.78 33.03 43.50
C GLY A 13 26.30 33.66 42.18
N ILE A 14 27.08 34.56 41.59
CA ILE A 14 26.77 35.16 40.28
C ILE A 14 26.75 34.10 39.18
N ALA A 15 27.73 33.19 39.15
CA ALA A 15 27.78 32.11 38.17
C ALA A 15 26.55 31.18 38.27
N ALA A 16 26.11 30.84 39.48
CA ALA A 16 24.90 30.05 39.71
C ALA A 16 23.63 30.77 39.24
N ILE A 17 23.50 32.08 39.52
CA ILE A 17 22.36 32.89 39.06
C ILE A 17 22.32 32.97 37.53
N MET A 18 23.46 33.19 36.88
CA MET A 18 23.53 33.20 35.40
C MET A 18 23.22 31.83 34.80
N ALA A 19 23.67 30.73 35.43
CA ALA A 19 23.35 29.37 34.98
C ALA A 19 21.84 29.08 35.10
N VAL A 20 21.21 29.41 36.23
CA VAL A 20 19.75 29.26 36.41
C VAL A 20 18.97 30.15 35.44
N GLY A 21 19.40 31.39 35.22
CA GLY A 21 18.79 32.28 34.22
C GLY A 21 18.90 31.73 32.79
N PHE A 22 20.05 31.18 32.41
CA PHE A 22 20.26 30.53 31.11
C PHE A 22 19.43 29.26 30.96
N PHE A 23 19.37 28.40 31.98
CA PHE A 23 18.49 27.22 31.97
C PHE A 23 17.01 27.62 31.87
N GLY A 24 16.55 28.60 32.65
CA GLY A 24 15.18 29.10 32.58
C GLY A 24 14.82 29.67 31.19
N TRP A 25 15.72 30.45 30.59
CA TRP A 25 15.56 30.96 29.23
C TRP A 25 15.54 29.83 28.18
N THR A 26 16.43 28.85 28.30
CA THR A 26 16.53 27.72 27.36
C THR A 26 15.30 26.81 27.45
N ILE A 27 14.86 26.48 28.67
CA ILE A 27 13.63 25.73 28.91
C ILE A 27 12.43 26.49 28.35
N ASN A 28 12.28 27.79 28.63
CA ASN A 28 11.16 28.58 28.10
C ASN A 28 11.16 28.68 26.56
N LYS A 29 12.35 28.82 25.94
CA LYS A 29 12.48 29.04 24.49
C LYS A 29 12.40 27.77 23.64
N TYR A 30 12.80 26.62 24.18
CA TYR A 30 12.95 25.36 23.43
C TYR A 30 12.12 24.18 23.98
N VAL A 31 11.80 24.15 25.29
CA VAL A 31 11.08 23.04 25.93
C VAL A 31 9.62 23.41 26.24
N LEU A 32 9.36 24.66 26.62
CA LEU A 32 8.04 25.20 26.99
C LEU A 32 7.53 26.22 25.97
N ARG A 33 7.79 26.01 24.67
CA ARG A 33 6.99 26.68 23.63
C ARG A 33 5.53 26.29 23.83
N SER A 34 4.69 27.23 24.24
CA SER A 34 3.26 26.99 24.34
C SER A 34 2.70 26.67 22.95
N GLN A 35 1.76 25.72 22.87
CA GLN A 35 1.18 25.29 21.59
C GLN A 35 0.44 26.44 20.87
N ALA A 36 0.10 27.53 21.58
CA ALA A 36 -0.43 28.76 21.02
C ALA A 36 0.52 29.52 20.06
N ALA A 37 1.79 29.13 19.96
CA ALA A 37 2.78 29.70 19.03
C ALA A 37 3.20 28.73 17.90
N VAL A 38 2.45 27.63 17.70
CA VAL A 38 2.67 26.67 16.62
C VAL A 38 1.84 27.10 15.41
N SER A 39 2.49 27.25 14.24
CA SER A 39 1.78 27.46 12.98
C SER A 39 0.84 26.29 12.70
N ASN A 40 -0.40 26.57 12.31
CA ASN A 40 -1.38 25.52 11.98
C ASN A 40 -1.47 25.26 10.48
N VAL A 41 -1.88 24.04 10.12
CA VAL A 41 -2.42 23.71 8.80
C VAL A 41 -3.95 23.61 8.81
N THR A 42 -4.54 23.85 7.64
CA THR A 42 -5.87 23.40 7.27
C THR A 42 -5.77 22.14 6.43
N VAL A 43 -6.65 21.15 6.69
CA VAL A 43 -6.82 19.93 5.91
C VAL A 43 -8.26 19.89 5.37
N GLU A 44 -8.39 19.91 4.04
CA GLU A 44 -9.66 19.95 3.30
C GLU A 44 -9.79 18.69 2.42
N MET A 45 -10.90 17.96 2.50
CA MET A 45 -11.21 16.87 1.56
C MET A 45 -12.11 17.35 0.41
N ASN A 46 -11.75 17.02 -0.83
CA ASN A 46 -12.48 17.40 -2.04
C ASN A 46 -12.59 16.21 -3.04
N PRO A 47 -13.80 15.77 -3.42
CA PRO A 47 -15.10 16.18 -2.87
C PRO A 47 -15.22 15.81 -1.38
N SER A 48 -16.03 16.57 -0.64
CA SER A 48 -16.35 16.28 0.77
C SER A 48 -17.62 15.45 0.95
N SER A 49 -18.46 15.34 -0.08
CA SER A 49 -19.61 14.44 -0.10
C SER A 49 -20.11 14.14 -1.52
N GLY A 50 -21.02 13.18 -1.64
CA GLY A 50 -21.61 12.71 -2.89
C GLY A 50 -21.64 11.18 -2.95
N ALA A 51 -21.72 10.61 -4.15
CA ALA A 51 -21.34 9.20 -4.35
C ALA A 51 -19.82 9.03 -4.19
N VAL A 52 -19.36 7.83 -3.83
CA VAL A 52 -17.91 7.52 -3.78
C VAL A 52 -17.26 7.81 -5.15
N PRO A 53 -16.22 8.67 -5.23
CA PRO A 53 -15.57 9.00 -6.50
C PRO A 53 -14.93 7.79 -7.18
N GLU A 54 -15.03 7.70 -8.51
CA GLU A 54 -14.39 6.64 -9.31
C GLU A 54 -12.86 6.80 -9.45
N ASN A 55 -12.32 7.96 -9.04
CA ASN A 55 -10.88 8.24 -9.06
C ASN A 55 -10.34 8.25 -7.62
N SER A 56 -9.96 9.42 -7.11
CA SER A 56 -9.50 9.64 -5.75
C SER A 56 -10.15 10.88 -5.12
N ILE A 57 -10.22 10.88 -3.80
CA ILE A 57 -10.57 12.03 -2.96
C ILE A 57 -9.28 12.82 -2.77
N GLN A 58 -9.30 14.11 -3.09
CA GLN A 58 -8.15 14.99 -2.88
C GLN A 58 -8.15 15.49 -1.44
N VAL A 59 -7.15 15.08 -0.66
CA VAL A 59 -6.85 15.60 0.67
C VAL A 59 -5.85 16.73 0.50
N ILE A 60 -6.33 17.96 0.66
CA ILE A 60 -5.61 19.19 0.42
C ILE A 60 -5.11 19.74 1.75
N ILE A 61 -3.80 19.95 1.86
CA ILE A 61 -3.11 20.35 3.09
C ILE A 61 -2.38 21.67 2.83
N LYS A 62 -2.74 22.73 3.56
CA LYS A 62 -2.19 24.09 3.41
C LYS A 62 -1.87 24.69 4.78
N PRO A 63 -0.76 25.41 4.99
CA PRO A 63 -0.57 26.24 6.16
C PRO A 63 -1.65 27.35 6.25
N GLN A 64 -2.01 27.76 7.46
CA GLN A 64 -2.97 28.86 7.70
C GLN A 64 -2.30 30.25 7.61
N GLU A 65 -0.98 30.32 7.75
CA GLU A 65 -0.18 31.53 7.54
C GLU A 65 0.38 31.53 6.10
N ALA A 66 0.20 32.64 5.36
CA ALA A 66 0.70 32.77 3.99
C ALA A 66 2.24 32.77 3.90
N GLY A 67 2.79 32.24 2.80
CA GLY A 67 4.25 32.12 2.58
C GLY A 67 4.94 31.06 3.44
N LYS A 68 4.20 30.31 4.26
CA LYS A 68 4.70 29.08 4.90
C LYS A 68 4.72 27.93 3.89
N LYS A 69 5.64 27.00 4.08
CA LYS A 69 5.90 25.88 3.16
C LYS A 69 5.95 24.55 3.91
N ILE A 70 5.56 23.47 3.24
CA ILE A 70 5.55 22.10 3.76
C ILE A 70 6.76 21.35 3.20
N SER A 71 7.55 20.71 4.07
CA SER A 71 8.66 19.85 3.67
C SER A 71 8.27 18.36 3.64
N ALA A 72 7.42 17.92 4.56
CA ALA A 72 6.93 16.54 4.62
C ALA A 72 5.51 16.46 5.19
N VAL A 73 4.80 15.41 4.77
CA VAL A 73 3.49 15.00 5.27
C VAL A 73 3.55 13.50 5.60
N ASP A 74 3.08 13.14 6.78
CA ASP A 74 2.76 11.78 7.18
C ASP A 74 1.28 11.77 7.58
N ALA A 75 0.43 11.21 6.73
CA ALA A 75 -1.02 11.29 6.84
C ALA A 75 -1.63 9.92 7.15
N VAL A 76 -2.43 9.86 8.22
CA VAL A 76 -3.19 8.67 8.63
C VAL A 76 -4.68 8.94 8.45
N PHE A 77 -5.37 7.99 7.83
CA PHE A 77 -6.77 8.06 7.45
C PHE A 77 -7.56 6.94 8.13
N ASP A 78 -8.62 7.31 8.84
CA ASP A 78 -9.63 6.39 9.36
C ASP A 78 -10.85 6.39 8.42
N VAL A 79 -11.24 5.21 7.94
CA VAL A 79 -12.36 4.97 7.00
C VAL A 79 -13.42 4.12 7.71
N LYS A 80 -14.60 4.70 7.95
CA LYS A 80 -15.77 4.01 8.53
C LYS A 80 -16.68 3.51 7.40
N ASN A 81 -17.25 2.32 7.56
CA ASN A 81 -18.15 1.64 6.60
C ASN A 81 -17.54 1.39 5.20
N GLY A 82 -16.22 1.48 5.09
CA GLY A 82 -15.49 1.27 3.85
C GLY A 82 -14.07 0.78 4.11
N THR A 83 -13.33 0.57 3.04
CA THR A 83 -11.88 0.30 3.09
C THR A 83 -11.10 1.40 2.41
N PHE A 84 -9.96 1.77 2.98
CA PHE A 84 -8.88 2.44 2.27
C PHE A 84 -8.30 1.45 1.23
N ILE A 85 -7.99 1.93 0.03
CA ILE A 85 -7.49 1.10 -1.08
C ILE A 85 -6.06 1.46 -1.48
N GLY A 86 -5.65 2.73 -1.30
CA GLY A 86 -4.30 3.21 -1.61
C GLY A 86 -4.26 4.72 -1.87
N SER A 87 -3.09 5.20 -2.28
CA SER A 87 -2.85 6.60 -2.63
C SER A 87 -2.41 6.79 -4.08
N ASP A 88 -2.82 7.91 -4.69
CA ASP A 88 -2.23 8.43 -5.94
C ASP A 88 -0.85 9.10 -5.70
N GLY A 89 -0.46 9.26 -4.43
CA GLY A 89 0.73 10.01 -4.01
C GLY A 89 0.56 11.53 -3.95
N CYS A 90 1.60 12.20 -3.48
CA CYS A 90 1.63 13.65 -3.28
C CYS A 90 1.83 14.44 -4.58
N SER A 91 1.13 15.56 -4.70
CA SER A 91 1.35 16.62 -5.69
C SER A 91 1.37 18.01 -5.06
N LYS A 92 1.93 19.00 -5.77
CA LYS A 92 1.74 20.42 -5.44
C LYS A 92 0.28 20.81 -5.64
N LEU A 93 -0.27 21.57 -4.70
CA LEU A 93 -1.56 22.25 -4.88
C LEU A 93 -1.58 23.11 -6.15
N GLU A 94 -0.48 23.81 -6.42
CA GLU A 94 -0.31 24.58 -7.65
C GLU A 94 0.24 23.70 -8.77
N GLY A 95 -0.54 23.54 -9.85
CA GLY A 95 -0.13 22.84 -11.07
C GLY A 95 -0.10 21.31 -11.00
N GLY A 96 -0.36 20.68 -9.84
CA GLY A 96 -0.44 19.22 -9.72
C GLY A 96 0.88 18.47 -9.88
N ASP A 97 2.02 19.17 -9.82
CA ASP A 97 3.36 18.62 -10.01
C ASP A 97 3.73 17.62 -8.90
N LYS A 98 4.03 16.38 -9.29
CA LYS A 98 4.49 15.29 -8.40
C LYS A 98 6.02 15.17 -8.34
N SER A 99 6.77 15.80 -9.24
CA SER A 99 8.20 15.51 -9.49
C SER A 99 9.15 15.91 -8.36
N ILE A 100 8.71 16.76 -7.43
CA ILE A 100 9.50 17.17 -6.25
C ILE A 100 9.33 16.24 -5.04
N PHE A 101 8.32 15.37 -5.05
CA PHE A 101 8.00 14.52 -3.90
C PHE A 101 8.74 13.18 -3.99
N THR A 102 9.27 12.76 -2.86
CA THR A 102 9.74 11.40 -2.59
C THR A 102 8.68 10.73 -1.72
N GLU A 103 8.14 9.62 -2.21
CA GLU A 103 7.29 8.71 -1.42
C GLU A 103 8.16 8.04 -0.35
N LEU A 104 7.68 8.02 0.90
CA LEU A 104 8.40 7.47 2.04
C LEU A 104 7.70 6.21 2.58
N PHE A 105 6.37 6.16 2.50
CA PHE A 105 5.55 5.07 3.03
C PHE A 105 4.15 5.09 2.39
N ASP A 106 3.60 3.90 2.09
CA ASP A 106 2.20 3.68 1.71
C ASP A 106 1.74 2.36 2.35
N GLU A 107 0.72 2.41 3.19
CA GLU A 107 0.17 1.26 3.91
C GLU A 107 -1.36 1.24 3.83
N VAL A 108 -1.89 0.08 3.44
CA VAL A 108 -3.32 -0.19 3.26
C VAL A 108 -3.73 -1.26 4.26
N ASN A 109 -4.48 -0.87 5.31
CA ASN A 109 -4.87 -1.75 6.42
C ASN A 109 -6.39 -1.69 6.65
N GLY A 110 -7.14 -2.07 5.61
CA GLY A 110 -8.60 -2.17 5.64
C GLY A 110 -9.27 -0.84 5.96
N ALA A 111 -9.75 -0.67 7.21
CA ALA A 111 -10.38 0.55 7.69
C ALA A 111 -9.37 1.69 8.02
N LYS A 112 -8.07 1.40 8.08
CA LYS A 112 -6.98 2.39 8.20
C LYS A 112 -6.17 2.48 6.90
N GLY A 113 -5.69 3.68 6.59
CA GLY A 113 -4.63 3.90 5.59
C GLY A 113 -3.57 4.87 6.12
N ARG A 114 -2.32 4.71 5.71
CA ARG A 114 -1.24 5.66 6.00
C ARG A 114 -0.43 5.93 4.75
N TYR A 115 -0.20 7.21 4.44
CA TYR A 115 0.61 7.63 3.32
C TYR A 115 1.54 8.77 3.73
N SER A 116 2.83 8.65 3.41
CA SER A 116 3.87 9.60 3.84
C SER A 116 4.75 10.02 2.67
N CYS A 117 4.98 11.32 2.52
CA CYS A 117 5.81 11.90 1.46
C CYS A 117 6.67 13.06 1.97
N GLY A 118 7.84 13.26 1.34
CA GLY A 118 8.76 14.35 1.66
C GLY A 118 9.33 15.03 0.41
N VAL A 119 9.72 16.30 0.53
CA VAL A 119 10.32 17.10 -0.53
C VAL A 119 11.78 17.34 -0.19
N LEU A 120 12.67 16.56 -0.80
CA LEU A 120 14.12 16.59 -0.53
C LEU A 120 14.81 17.71 -1.33
N LYS A 121 14.35 18.96 -1.13
CA LYS A 121 14.75 20.18 -1.86
C LYS A 121 15.00 21.35 -0.92
N LYS A 122 15.50 22.47 -1.45
CA LYS A 122 15.70 23.72 -0.69
C LYS A 122 14.38 24.43 -0.42
N ASP A 123 14.31 25.26 0.61
CA ASP A 123 13.15 26.09 1.01
C ASP A 123 12.45 26.79 -0.18
N ALA A 124 13.23 27.33 -1.11
CA ALA A 124 12.73 27.99 -2.31
C ALA A 124 11.83 27.08 -3.17
N GLU A 125 12.15 25.79 -3.26
CA GLU A 125 11.45 24.76 -4.04
C GLU A 125 10.29 24.08 -3.28
N LEU A 126 10.21 24.24 -1.95
CA LEU A 126 9.17 23.62 -1.13
C LEU A 126 7.76 24.19 -1.46
N PRO A 127 6.70 23.36 -1.48
CA PRO A 127 5.34 23.78 -1.78
C PRO A 127 4.66 24.55 -0.63
N GLU A 128 3.79 25.50 -0.99
CA GLU A 128 2.88 26.19 -0.04
C GLU A 128 1.57 25.40 0.20
N GLY A 129 1.36 24.30 -0.52
CA GLY A 129 0.27 23.36 -0.28
C GLY A 129 0.53 22.00 -0.95
N VAL A 130 0.16 20.92 -0.26
CA VAL A 130 0.30 19.54 -0.72
C VAL A 130 -1.09 18.96 -0.96
N VAL A 131 -1.25 18.15 -2.00
CA VAL A 131 -2.47 17.36 -2.24
C VAL A 131 -2.09 15.89 -2.27
N ILE A 132 -2.82 15.07 -1.52
CA ILE A 132 -2.75 13.60 -1.56
C ILE A 132 -4.05 13.12 -2.19
N GLY A 133 -3.98 12.37 -3.29
CA GLY A 133 -5.15 11.60 -3.75
C GLY A 133 -5.25 10.29 -2.95
N ILE A 134 -6.41 10.01 -2.38
CA ILE A 134 -6.69 8.72 -1.70
C ILE A 134 -7.91 8.03 -2.31
N THR A 135 -7.88 6.70 -2.39
CA THR A 135 -9.01 5.91 -2.93
C THR A 135 -9.60 5.04 -1.82
N VAL A 136 -10.94 5.00 -1.76
CA VAL A 136 -11.71 4.22 -0.78
C VAL A 136 -12.84 3.45 -1.46
N ALA A 137 -13.28 2.33 -0.88
CA ALA A 137 -14.36 1.50 -1.42
C ALA A 137 -15.43 1.18 -0.36
N CYS A 138 -16.68 1.02 -0.81
CA CYS A 138 -17.80 0.57 0.02
C CYS A 138 -17.60 -0.87 0.49
N THR A 139 -17.72 -1.16 1.79
CA THR A 139 -17.81 -2.54 2.28
C THR A 139 -19.25 -3.04 2.37
N ASN A 140 -20.22 -2.13 2.47
CA ASN A 140 -21.65 -2.41 2.51
C ASN A 140 -22.45 -1.25 1.86
N ASN A 141 -23.75 -1.14 2.16
CA ASN A 141 -24.61 -0.05 1.67
C ASN A 141 -24.62 1.19 2.60
N ASP A 142 -23.95 1.16 3.75
CA ASP A 142 -23.93 2.29 4.68
C ASP A 142 -22.97 3.38 4.15
N PRO A 143 -23.26 4.68 4.39
CA PRO A 143 -22.37 5.74 3.94
C PRO A 143 -20.96 5.62 4.53
N ILE A 144 -19.94 5.73 3.68
CA ILE A 144 -18.54 5.80 4.10
C ILE A 144 -18.30 7.15 4.78
N THR A 145 -17.54 7.18 5.87
CA THR A 145 -16.93 8.42 6.36
C THR A 145 -15.41 8.28 6.39
N VAL A 146 -14.72 9.18 5.70
CA VAL A 146 -13.25 9.29 5.66
C VAL A 146 -12.84 10.46 6.55
N SER A 147 -11.95 10.21 7.51
CA SER A 147 -11.46 11.22 8.45
C SER A 147 -9.94 11.20 8.56
N PHE A 148 -9.33 12.39 8.59
CA PHE A 148 -7.90 12.57 8.78
C PHE A 148 -7.56 12.51 10.28
N ASN A 149 -6.68 11.59 10.68
CA ASN A 149 -6.36 11.34 12.08
C ASN A 149 -5.25 12.29 12.58
N THR A 150 -5.64 13.38 13.24
CA THR A 150 -4.73 14.42 13.76
C THR A 150 -3.87 13.99 14.94
N GLN A 151 -4.10 12.81 15.54
CA GLN A 151 -3.28 12.27 16.62
C GLN A 151 -2.15 11.36 16.10
N ALA A 152 -2.38 10.69 14.96
CA ALA A 152 -1.41 9.80 14.33
C ALA A 152 -0.65 10.45 13.16
N SER A 153 -1.16 11.55 12.59
CA SER A 153 -0.55 12.26 11.46
C SER A 153 0.42 13.36 11.90
N GLN A 154 1.42 13.66 11.07
CA GLN A 154 2.40 14.73 11.29
C GLN A 154 2.69 15.50 9.99
N ILE A 155 2.87 16.83 10.07
CA ILE A 155 3.22 17.67 8.93
C ILE A 155 4.33 18.62 9.37
N VAL A 156 5.37 18.77 8.54
CA VAL A 156 6.61 19.47 8.89
C VAL A 156 6.87 20.64 7.94
N GLY A 157 7.38 21.74 8.47
CA GLY A 157 7.72 22.97 7.75
C GLY A 157 9.12 22.99 7.15
N ASN A 158 9.49 24.14 6.57
CA ASN A 158 10.78 24.35 5.92
C ASN A 158 11.98 24.35 6.90
N VAL A 159 11.75 24.74 8.15
CA VAL A 159 12.77 24.74 9.21
C VAL A 159 12.73 23.43 10.01
N GLU A 160 13.91 22.83 10.20
CA GLU A 160 14.09 21.59 10.97
C GLU A 160 13.37 21.64 12.33
N GLY A 161 12.55 20.62 12.60
CA GLY A 161 11.82 20.49 13.86
C GLY A 161 10.56 21.35 14.01
N VAL A 162 10.16 22.16 13.02
CA VAL A 162 8.86 22.84 13.06
C VAL A 162 7.77 21.93 12.50
N GLN A 163 7.20 21.12 13.38
CA GLN A 163 5.92 20.44 13.16
C GLN A 163 4.78 21.47 13.19
N TYR A 164 3.85 21.38 12.25
CA TYR A 164 2.61 22.18 12.25
C TYR A 164 1.58 21.59 13.21
N GLY A 165 0.76 22.45 13.80
CA GLY A 165 -0.47 22.05 14.48
C GLY A 165 -1.62 21.85 13.48
N PHE A 166 -2.69 21.21 13.94
CA PHE A 166 -3.91 21.04 13.14
C PHE A 166 -4.94 22.09 13.53
N GLY A 167 -5.29 22.96 12.58
CA GLY A 167 -6.37 23.93 12.70
C GLY A 167 -7.69 23.35 12.21
N ASN A 168 -8.15 23.80 11.04
CA ASN A 168 -9.38 23.28 10.44
C ASN A 168 -9.09 21.93 9.77
N VAL A 169 -9.80 20.86 10.16
CA VAL A 169 -9.67 19.54 9.53
C VAL A 169 -11.07 19.05 9.18
N THR A 170 -11.32 18.76 7.90
CA THR A 170 -12.62 18.22 7.44
C THR A 170 -12.56 16.71 7.21
N SER A 171 -13.69 16.05 7.45
CA SER A 171 -13.98 14.69 7.00
C SER A 171 -14.83 14.73 5.73
N ALA A 172 -14.78 13.66 4.94
CA ALA A 172 -15.67 13.46 3.81
C ALA A 172 -16.65 12.30 4.07
N THR A 173 -17.88 12.41 3.58
CA THR A 173 -18.93 11.38 3.75
C THR A 173 -19.62 11.07 2.43
N PHE A 174 -19.56 9.81 2.00
CA PHE A 174 -20.01 9.36 0.69
C PHE A 174 -21.11 8.31 0.79
N ASP A 175 -22.09 8.41 -0.10
CA ASP A 175 -23.15 7.41 -0.22
C ASP A 175 -22.67 6.17 -1.00
N CYS A 176 -23.09 5.00 -0.50
CA CYS A 176 -22.87 3.68 -1.07
C CYS A 176 -24.18 3.01 -1.54
N SER A 177 -25.33 3.69 -1.38
CA SER A 177 -26.63 3.18 -1.80
C SER A 177 -26.62 2.86 -3.30
N GLY A 178 -26.98 1.62 -3.63
CA GLY A 178 -26.96 1.10 -5.01
C GLY A 178 -25.76 0.23 -5.41
N LYS A 179 -24.75 0.01 -4.55
CA LYS A 179 -23.63 -0.92 -4.84
C LYS A 179 -23.65 -2.27 -4.08
N GLY A 180 -24.44 -2.44 -3.02
CA GLY A 180 -24.43 -3.67 -2.22
C GLY A 180 -25.27 -4.84 -2.77
N GLY A 181 -24.66 -6.00 -3.00
CA GLY A 181 -25.31 -7.14 -3.68
C GLY A 181 -24.70 -8.54 -3.50
N GLY A 182 -24.22 -8.91 -2.30
CA GLY A 182 -24.15 -10.33 -1.89
C GLY A 182 -23.11 -11.25 -2.56
N GLY A 183 -21.94 -10.76 -2.97
CA GLY A 183 -20.81 -11.60 -3.36
C GLY A 183 -20.07 -12.22 -2.16
N THR A 184 -19.39 -13.36 -2.37
CA THR A 184 -18.39 -13.89 -1.41
C THR A 184 -17.28 -12.86 -1.14
N PRO A 185 -16.59 -12.92 0.03
CA PRO A 185 -15.53 -11.96 0.37
C PRO A 185 -14.54 -11.83 -0.80
N PRO A 186 -14.27 -10.59 -1.27
CA PRO A 186 -13.62 -10.39 -2.55
C PRO A 186 -12.19 -10.93 -2.53
N VAL A 187 -11.86 -11.70 -3.58
CA VAL A 187 -10.48 -11.82 -4.06
C VAL A 187 -9.93 -10.38 -4.19
N PRO A 188 -8.69 -10.09 -3.73
CA PRO A 188 -8.13 -8.73 -3.72
C PRO A 188 -8.38 -8.04 -5.07
N PRO A 189 -8.87 -6.79 -5.05
CA PRO A 189 -9.79 -6.30 -6.05
C PRO A 189 -9.26 -6.49 -7.46
N GLN A 190 -10.13 -7.03 -8.32
CA GLN A 190 -9.99 -6.85 -9.77
C GLN A 190 -10.21 -5.35 -10.06
N GLY A 191 -9.16 -4.56 -9.88
CA GLY A 191 -9.22 -3.10 -9.94
C GLY A 191 -9.62 -2.56 -11.31
N ASP A 192 -9.91 -1.27 -11.33
CA ASP A 192 -10.36 -0.53 -12.51
C ASP A 192 -9.21 -0.22 -13.51
N GLY A 193 -8.07 -0.89 -13.36
CA GLY A 193 -7.00 -0.94 -14.35
C GLY A 193 -7.53 -1.44 -15.70
N GLN A 194 -7.48 -0.59 -16.72
CA GLN A 194 -7.84 -0.93 -18.10
C GLN A 194 -7.09 -2.17 -18.62
N VAL A 195 -5.92 -2.46 -18.04
CA VAL A 195 -5.15 -3.67 -18.20
C VAL A 195 -4.86 -4.28 -16.83
N SER A 196 -4.83 -5.61 -16.74
CA SER A 196 -4.38 -6.36 -15.57
C SER A 196 -3.03 -7.02 -15.85
N ALA A 197 -2.14 -7.09 -14.86
CA ALA A 197 -0.84 -7.75 -14.96
C ALA A 197 -0.68 -8.80 -13.85
N SER A 198 -0.77 -10.10 -14.19
CA SER A 198 -0.84 -11.21 -13.23
C SER A 198 0.18 -12.31 -13.50
N PHE A 199 0.54 -13.09 -12.48
CA PHE A 199 1.51 -14.17 -12.58
C PHE A 199 0.84 -15.55 -12.61
N SER A 200 1.43 -16.50 -13.34
CA SER A 200 1.09 -17.92 -13.30
C SER A 200 2.36 -18.79 -13.31
N PRO A 201 2.61 -19.65 -12.31
CA PRO A 201 1.86 -19.76 -11.06
C PRO A 201 1.97 -18.48 -10.22
N ASP A 202 1.09 -18.32 -9.22
CA ASP A 202 1.23 -17.26 -8.22
C ASP A 202 2.35 -17.56 -7.20
N THR A 203 2.75 -18.84 -7.08
CA THR A 203 3.70 -19.33 -6.08
C THR A 203 4.66 -20.33 -6.70
N CYS A 204 5.97 -20.13 -6.50
CA CYS A 204 7.00 -21.15 -6.78
C CYS A 204 7.55 -21.73 -5.47
N ALA A 205 7.65 -23.06 -5.36
CA ALA A 205 8.24 -23.71 -4.19
C ALA A 205 9.21 -24.82 -4.61
N VAL A 206 10.52 -24.57 -4.49
CA VAL A 206 11.60 -25.45 -4.98
C VAL A 206 12.83 -25.43 -4.06
N ASP A 207 13.63 -26.49 -4.07
CA ASP A 207 14.91 -26.52 -3.36
C ASP A 207 15.95 -25.59 -4.00
N LYS A 208 17.00 -25.25 -3.23
CA LYS A 208 18.16 -24.48 -3.69
C LYS A 208 18.81 -25.11 -4.94
N GLY A 209 19.27 -24.29 -5.88
CA GLY A 209 19.85 -24.72 -7.15
C GLY A 209 18.85 -25.17 -8.21
N LYS A 210 17.54 -25.18 -7.92
CA LYS A 210 16.47 -25.40 -8.92
C LYS A 210 16.08 -24.08 -9.61
N ALA A 211 15.16 -24.17 -10.57
CA ALA A 211 14.64 -23.01 -11.28
C ALA A 211 13.18 -22.72 -10.90
N CYS A 212 12.85 -21.44 -10.73
CA CYS A 212 11.48 -20.93 -10.74
C CYS A 212 11.18 -20.30 -12.10
N GLN A 213 9.96 -20.48 -12.59
CA GLN A 213 9.47 -19.82 -13.80
C GLN A 213 8.10 -19.21 -13.52
N TYR A 214 7.91 -17.97 -13.97
CA TYR A 214 6.66 -17.23 -13.84
C TYR A 214 6.23 -16.70 -15.20
N GLN A 215 5.00 -17.02 -15.60
CA GLN A 215 4.34 -16.40 -16.74
C GLN A 215 3.68 -15.11 -16.28
N LEU A 216 4.22 -13.95 -16.68
CA LEU A 216 3.56 -12.67 -16.52
C LEU A 216 2.57 -12.49 -17.68
N ASN A 217 1.29 -12.48 -17.35
CA ASN A 217 0.17 -12.24 -18.25
C ASN A 217 -0.25 -10.78 -18.12
N ILE A 218 -0.16 -10.03 -19.22
CA ILE A 218 -0.65 -8.65 -19.33
C ILE A 218 -1.90 -8.71 -20.19
N VAL A 219 -3.07 -8.47 -19.61
CA VAL A 219 -4.39 -8.72 -20.23
C VAL A 219 -5.28 -7.49 -20.11
N SER A 220 -5.67 -6.92 -21.24
CA SER A 220 -6.70 -5.89 -21.32
C SER A 220 -8.04 -6.39 -20.81
N ARG A 221 -8.70 -5.61 -19.95
CA ARG A 221 -10.05 -5.92 -19.44
C ARG A 221 -11.17 -5.68 -20.46
N LYS A 222 -10.85 -4.98 -21.55
CA LYS A 222 -11.80 -4.42 -22.51
C LYS A 222 -11.42 -4.82 -23.93
N THR A 223 -12.36 -5.36 -24.71
CA THR A 223 -12.06 -5.90 -26.04
C THR A 223 -11.71 -4.79 -27.05
N GLU A 224 -12.21 -3.58 -26.83
CA GLU A 224 -11.84 -2.36 -27.54
C GLU A 224 -10.40 -1.89 -27.23
N ASN A 225 -9.88 -2.20 -26.04
CA ASN A 225 -8.52 -1.82 -25.64
C ASN A 225 -7.50 -2.82 -26.17
N LYS A 226 -6.78 -2.42 -27.22
CA LYS A 226 -5.67 -3.15 -27.83
C LYS A 226 -4.33 -2.62 -27.31
N ILE A 227 -3.35 -3.49 -27.08
CA ILE A 227 -2.05 -3.10 -26.53
C ILE A 227 -1.01 -3.01 -27.66
N SER A 228 -0.38 -1.83 -27.84
CA SER A 228 0.70 -1.63 -28.83
C SER A 228 2.10 -1.85 -28.23
N GLY A 229 2.22 -1.86 -26.91
CA GLY A 229 3.47 -2.09 -26.21
C GLY A 229 3.34 -1.89 -24.71
N TYR A 230 4.39 -2.28 -23.99
CA TYR A 230 4.50 -2.06 -22.56
C TYR A 230 5.95 -2.09 -22.09
N PHE A 231 6.21 -1.38 -21.01
CA PHE A 231 7.38 -1.55 -20.16
C PHE A 231 6.95 -2.15 -18.83
N VAL A 232 7.70 -3.12 -18.32
CA VAL A 232 7.51 -3.66 -16.96
C VAL A 232 8.87 -3.84 -16.29
N LYS A 233 8.95 -3.54 -14.99
CA LYS A 233 10.08 -3.82 -14.11
C LYS A 233 9.59 -4.59 -12.88
N LEU A 234 10.17 -5.76 -12.67
CA LEU A 234 9.93 -6.62 -11.51
C LEU A 234 11.08 -6.48 -10.51
N ALA A 235 10.78 -6.63 -9.22
CA ALA A 235 11.75 -6.70 -8.13
C ALA A 235 11.63 -8.04 -7.39
N PHE A 236 12.77 -8.57 -6.94
CA PHE A 236 12.93 -9.83 -6.21
C PHE A 236 14.11 -9.76 -5.24
N ASP A 237 14.13 -10.63 -4.22
CA ASP A 237 15.28 -10.74 -3.31
C ASP A 237 16.46 -11.44 -4.00
N LYS A 238 17.51 -10.67 -4.27
CA LYS A 238 18.81 -11.12 -4.80
C LYS A 238 19.59 -12.07 -3.87
N GLY A 239 19.21 -12.18 -2.60
CA GLY A 239 19.69 -13.15 -1.63
C GLY A 239 18.93 -14.48 -1.65
N ILE A 240 17.94 -14.64 -2.53
CA ILE A 240 17.13 -15.86 -2.71
C ILE A 240 17.09 -16.28 -4.18
N LEU A 241 16.74 -15.36 -5.07
CA LEU A 241 16.63 -15.60 -6.52
C LEU A 241 17.70 -14.86 -7.32
N LYS A 242 18.06 -15.45 -8.46
CA LYS A 242 18.84 -14.81 -9.53
C LYS A 242 18.06 -14.91 -10.82
N ALA A 243 17.63 -13.80 -11.40
CA ALA A 243 17.02 -13.78 -12.73
C ALA A 243 18.02 -14.29 -13.79
N THR A 244 17.60 -15.25 -14.60
CA THR A 244 18.44 -15.92 -15.61
C THR A 244 18.01 -15.61 -17.03
N GLU A 245 16.71 -15.50 -17.30
CA GLU A 245 16.19 -15.40 -18.66
C GLU A 245 14.80 -14.74 -18.67
N VAL A 246 14.47 -14.01 -19.75
CA VAL A 246 13.11 -13.53 -20.02
C VAL A 246 12.75 -13.91 -21.46
N LYS A 247 11.69 -14.69 -21.63
CA LYS A 247 11.13 -15.09 -22.94
C LYS A 247 9.82 -14.39 -23.19
N GLY A 248 9.59 -13.94 -24.41
CA GLY A 248 8.26 -13.53 -24.83
C GLY A 248 8.21 -12.78 -26.17
N PRO A 249 7.00 -12.40 -26.60
CA PRO A 249 5.74 -12.91 -26.08
C PRO A 249 5.38 -14.26 -26.73
N VAL A 250 4.48 -15.03 -26.11
CA VAL A 250 3.59 -15.90 -26.89
C VAL A 250 2.27 -15.14 -27.06
N GLY A 251 1.92 -14.82 -28.30
CA GLY A 251 0.64 -14.17 -28.61
C GLY A 251 -0.50 -15.16 -28.43
N ALA A 252 -1.50 -14.82 -27.63
CA ALA A 252 -2.70 -15.64 -27.49
C ALA A 252 -3.56 -15.53 -28.75
N SER A 253 -4.03 -16.68 -29.24
CA SER A 253 -5.12 -16.76 -30.23
C SER A 253 -6.38 -16.06 -29.70
N GLU A 254 -7.32 -15.74 -30.60
CA GLU A 254 -8.69 -15.43 -30.21
C GLU A 254 -9.25 -16.52 -29.28
N GLN A 255 -10.10 -16.09 -28.35
CA GLN A 255 -10.30 -16.67 -27.01
C GLN A 255 -10.44 -18.21 -26.93
N PRO A 256 -9.89 -18.84 -25.86
CA PRO A 256 -10.39 -20.12 -25.41
C PRO A 256 -11.88 -20.00 -25.06
N LYS A 257 -12.74 -20.70 -25.78
CA LYS A 257 -14.19 -20.71 -25.54
C LYS A 257 -14.48 -21.36 -24.18
N VAL A 258 -14.85 -20.56 -23.19
CA VAL A 258 -15.24 -21.04 -21.86
C VAL A 258 -16.52 -21.87 -21.98
N THR A 259 -16.39 -23.19 -21.87
CA THR A 259 -17.53 -24.12 -21.79
C THR A 259 -18.07 -24.10 -20.36
N PRO A 260 -19.36 -23.77 -20.13
CA PRO A 260 -19.94 -23.82 -18.79
C PRO A 260 -19.89 -25.24 -18.21
N PRO A 261 -19.75 -25.41 -16.88
CA PRO A 261 -19.89 -26.71 -16.25
C PRO A 261 -21.30 -27.26 -16.49
N ALA A 262 -21.40 -28.56 -16.80
CA ALA A 262 -22.67 -29.19 -17.10
C ALA A 262 -23.56 -29.27 -15.84
N ILE A 263 -24.60 -28.44 -15.78
CA ILE A 263 -25.61 -28.51 -14.73
C ILE A 263 -26.51 -29.72 -15.02
N SER A 264 -26.38 -30.76 -14.20
CA SER A 264 -27.33 -31.89 -14.21
C SER A 264 -28.73 -31.38 -13.83
N PRO A 265 -29.79 -31.69 -14.62
CA PRO A 265 -31.12 -31.19 -14.33
C PRO A 265 -31.70 -31.86 -13.06
N PRO A 266 -32.45 -31.12 -12.22
CA PRO A 266 -33.15 -31.70 -11.08
C PRO A 266 -34.30 -32.61 -11.57
N LYS A 267 -34.55 -33.70 -10.84
CA LYS A 267 -35.79 -34.46 -10.98
C LYS A 267 -36.93 -33.71 -10.28
N THR A 268 -38.06 -33.58 -10.96
CA THR A 268 -39.36 -33.28 -10.37
C THR A 268 -40.42 -34.17 -11.01
N ASP A 269 -41.03 -35.02 -10.20
CA ASP A 269 -42.18 -35.85 -10.57
C ASP A 269 -43.50 -35.08 -10.36
N GLY A 270 -44.52 -35.36 -11.15
CA GLY A 270 -45.91 -34.93 -10.88
C GLY A 270 -46.53 -33.99 -11.93
N PRO A 271 -47.79 -34.21 -12.37
CA PRO A 271 -48.42 -33.46 -13.48
C PRO A 271 -49.59 -32.56 -13.05
N VAL A 272 -50.05 -31.68 -13.95
CA VAL A 272 -51.48 -31.49 -14.33
C VAL A 272 -51.63 -30.55 -15.55
N LEU A 273 -52.82 -30.58 -16.17
CA LEU A 273 -53.27 -29.84 -17.37
C LEU A 273 -53.26 -28.29 -17.18
N GLY A 274 -53.31 -27.44 -18.21
CA GLY A 274 -53.40 -27.62 -19.68
C GLY A 274 -53.91 -26.34 -20.39
N VAL A 275 -54.62 -26.49 -21.53
CA VAL A 275 -55.31 -25.46 -22.35
C VAL A 275 -54.48 -24.75 -23.46
N GLN A 276 -55.16 -24.39 -24.57
CA GLN A 276 -54.64 -24.06 -25.91
C GLN A 276 -54.83 -22.59 -26.36
N LEU A 277 -54.20 -22.25 -27.51
CA LEU A 277 -54.44 -21.09 -28.41
C LEU A 277 -53.93 -19.71 -27.92
N ALA A 278 -53.73 -18.68 -28.76
CA ALA A 278 -54.12 -18.49 -30.17
C ALA A 278 -53.05 -17.81 -31.09
N GLN A 279 -53.33 -17.81 -32.40
CA GLN A 279 -52.76 -16.96 -33.47
C GLN A 279 -53.46 -15.57 -33.51
N SER A 280 -53.02 -14.49 -34.20
CA SER A 280 -51.66 -14.10 -34.63
C SER A 280 -51.48 -12.55 -34.84
N PRO A 281 -51.68 -11.85 -36.00
CA PRO A 281 -50.93 -10.59 -36.29
C PRO A 281 -51.74 -9.34 -36.79
N GLY A 282 -51.11 -8.14 -36.72
CA GLY A 282 -51.56 -6.86 -37.32
C GLY A 282 -51.23 -5.64 -36.43
N THR A 283 -51.09 -4.37 -36.89
CA THR A 283 -51.22 -3.79 -38.25
C THR A 283 -50.39 -2.48 -38.35
N VAL A 284 -50.11 -2.00 -39.57
CA VAL A 284 -49.41 -0.74 -39.90
C VAL A 284 -50.28 0.51 -39.67
N LEU A 285 -49.67 1.65 -39.31
CA LEU A 285 -50.16 3.00 -39.65
C LEU A 285 -48.98 3.99 -39.82
N ALA A 286 -49.19 5.17 -40.43
CA ALA A 286 -48.10 6.02 -40.92
C ALA A 286 -48.35 7.55 -40.84
N THR A 287 -47.25 8.32 -40.74
CA THR A 287 -47.11 9.77 -41.08
C THR A 287 -47.93 10.78 -40.23
N PRO A 288 -47.67 12.12 -40.28
CA PRO A 288 -46.82 12.89 -41.20
C PRO A 288 -45.76 13.83 -40.56
N SER A 289 -45.03 14.53 -41.44
CA SER A 289 -44.12 15.67 -41.13
C SER A 289 -44.88 17.01 -41.16
N PRO A 290 -44.27 18.09 -40.63
CA PRO A 290 -44.22 19.33 -41.41
C PRO A 290 -42.78 19.86 -41.58
N ALA A 291 -42.60 20.78 -42.55
CA ALA A 291 -41.33 21.42 -42.88
C ALA A 291 -41.25 22.87 -42.38
N SER A 292 -40.05 23.45 -42.39
CA SER A 292 -39.82 24.90 -42.29
C SER A 292 -38.53 25.30 -43.03
N SER A 293 -38.44 26.56 -43.47
CA SER A 293 -37.43 27.05 -44.42
C SER A 293 -36.77 28.35 -43.95
N ALA A 294 -35.47 28.50 -44.17
CA ALA A 294 -34.71 29.74 -43.97
C ALA A 294 -33.61 29.90 -45.03
N ILE A 295 -33.16 31.13 -45.31
CA ILE A 295 -32.38 31.50 -46.51
C ILE A 295 -31.21 32.45 -46.15
N SER A 296 -30.14 32.39 -46.94
CA SER A 296 -29.02 33.37 -47.07
C SER A 296 -27.97 33.44 -45.95
N PRO A 297 -26.77 34.02 -46.22
CA PRO A 297 -26.23 34.51 -47.51
C PRO A 297 -24.91 33.84 -47.94
N THR A 298 -24.58 33.91 -49.24
CA THR A 298 -23.28 33.47 -49.77
C THR A 298 -22.25 34.59 -49.74
N VAL A 299 -21.09 34.37 -49.10
CA VAL A 299 -19.90 35.23 -49.21
C VAL A 299 -18.82 34.47 -49.99
N GLY A 300 -18.23 35.10 -51.00
CA GLY A 300 -17.21 34.48 -51.85
C GLY A 300 -15.90 34.24 -51.09
N ALA A 301 -15.46 32.98 -51.01
CA ALA A 301 -14.17 32.62 -50.43
C ALA A 301 -13.01 32.89 -51.42
N PRO A 302 -11.81 33.30 -50.95
CA PRO A 302 -10.64 33.46 -51.80
C PRO A 302 -10.21 32.10 -52.39
N ALA A 303 -9.96 32.08 -53.70
CA ALA A 303 -9.90 30.84 -54.49
C ALA A 303 -8.62 30.01 -54.36
N THR A 304 -7.58 30.49 -53.66
CA THR A 304 -6.32 29.76 -53.46
C THR A 304 -5.91 29.68 -51.99
N ARG A 305 -5.41 28.51 -51.57
CA ARG A 305 -4.93 28.23 -50.21
C ARG A 305 -3.41 28.35 -50.06
N ASP A 306 -2.77 28.99 -51.04
CA ASP A 306 -1.31 28.98 -51.17
C ASP A 306 -0.65 29.89 -50.12
N CYS A 307 0.52 29.48 -49.65
CA CYS A 307 1.27 30.18 -48.61
C CYS A 307 2.78 29.96 -48.73
N ARG A 308 3.55 30.84 -48.09
CA ARG A 308 5.00 30.73 -47.87
C ARG A 308 5.37 30.68 -46.38
N SER A 309 4.41 30.87 -45.49
CA SER A 309 4.59 30.79 -44.03
C SER A 309 3.26 30.58 -43.29
N ASP A 310 3.31 30.09 -42.05
CA ASP A 310 2.15 29.99 -41.15
C ASP A 310 1.49 31.35 -40.92
N GLN A 311 2.30 32.42 -40.79
CA GLN A 311 1.83 33.79 -40.61
C GLN A 311 0.91 34.23 -41.77
N GLU A 312 1.24 33.86 -43.00
CA GLU A 312 0.43 34.15 -44.18
C GLU A 312 -0.92 33.42 -44.13
N CYS A 313 -0.96 32.18 -43.63
CA CYS A 313 -2.21 31.46 -43.39
C CYS A 313 -3.07 32.12 -42.30
N VAL A 314 -2.46 32.55 -41.18
CA VAL A 314 -3.17 33.26 -40.10
C VAL A 314 -3.72 34.62 -40.57
N THR A 315 -2.98 35.34 -41.41
CA THR A 315 -3.44 36.59 -42.02
C THR A 315 -4.59 36.35 -43.01
N LYS A 316 -4.44 35.40 -43.95
CA LYS A 316 -5.44 35.12 -45.01
C LYS A 316 -6.73 34.51 -44.48
N PHE A 317 -6.66 33.58 -43.51
CA PHE A 317 -7.79 32.74 -43.11
C PHE A 317 -8.30 32.99 -41.68
N CYS A 318 -7.62 33.81 -40.88
CA CYS A 318 -7.97 34.02 -39.46
C CYS A 318 -8.06 35.50 -39.04
N SER A 319 -8.03 36.43 -40.01
CA SER A 319 -8.09 37.88 -39.78
C SER A 319 -7.07 38.39 -38.74
N GLY A 320 -5.88 37.78 -38.69
CA GLY A 320 -4.80 38.17 -37.78
C GLY A 320 -4.98 37.78 -36.30
N LYS A 321 -5.98 36.97 -35.93
CA LYS A 321 -6.14 36.52 -34.54
C LYS A 321 -5.04 35.52 -34.14
N PRO A 322 -4.33 35.72 -33.01
CA PRO A 322 -3.14 34.94 -32.65
C PRO A 322 -3.42 33.48 -32.26
N PHE A 323 -4.65 33.14 -31.87
CA PHE A 323 -5.06 31.79 -31.47
C PHE A 323 -5.65 30.97 -32.65
N CYS A 324 -5.18 31.18 -33.87
CA CYS A 324 -5.65 30.42 -35.04
C CYS A 324 -4.74 29.22 -35.34
N PRO A 325 -5.25 27.98 -35.37
CA PRO A 325 -4.43 26.78 -35.51
C PRO A 325 -4.13 26.40 -36.97
N MET A 326 -3.98 27.38 -37.87
CA MET A 326 -3.69 27.14 -39.29
C MET A 326 -2.17 27.11 -39.53
N ARG A 327 -1.68 26.12 -40.30
CA ARG A 327 -0.26 26.02 -40.70
C ARG A 327 -0.10 25.87 -42.21
N CYS A 328 1.08 26.25 -42.71
CA CYS A 328 1.48 26.18 -44.10
C CYS A 328 2.33 24.92 -44.34
N ILE A 329 1.75 23.89 -44.97
CA ILE A 329 2.49 22.68 -45.32
C ILE A 329 3.16 22.88 -46.68
N ILE A 330 4.45 23.23 -46.66
CA ILE A 330 5.33 23.28 -47.84
C ILE A 330 5.93 21.88 -48.07
N GLN A 331 5.74 21.32 -49.26
CA GLN A 331 6.31 20.03 -49.62
C GLN A 331 7.82 20.15 -49.90
N PRO A 332 8.65 19.12 -49.62
CA PRO A 332 10.08 19.15 -49.89
C PRO A 332 10.40 19.55 -51.34
N GLY A 333 11.25 20.57 -51.50
CA GLY A 333 11.64 21.11 -52.82
C GLY A 333 10.71 22.19 -53.40
N GLN A 334 9.61 22.55 -52.72
CA GLN A 334 8.72 23.65 -53.14
C GLN A 334 9.01 24.95 -52.40
N THR A 335 8.70 26.10 -53.03
CA THR A 335 8.78 27.44 -52.42
C THR A 335 7.42 27.98 -51.95
N THR A 336 6.36 27.19 -52.14
CA THR A 336 4.98 27.48 -51.71
C THR A 336 4.33 26.20 -51.19
N GLY A 337 3.45 26.32 -50.20
CA GLY A 337 2.69 25.25 -49.58
C GLY A 337 1.20 25.56 -49.51
N LEU A 338 0.45 24.71 -48.81
CA LEU A 338 -0.99 24.84 -48.61
C LEU A 338 -1.35 25.08 -47.15
N CYS A 339 -2.29 26.01 -46.90
CA CYS A 339 -2.84 26.28 -45.58
C CYS A 339 -3.81 25.16 -45.13
N THR A 340 -3.50 24.50 -44.01
CA THR A 340 -4.28 23.39 -43.43
C THR A 340 -4.53 23.58 -41.93
N PRO A 341 -5.72 23.20 -41.42
CA PRO A 341 -5.97 23.03 -39.98
C PRO A 341 -5.28 21.74 -39.45
N PRO A 342 -5.09 21.57 -38.12
CA PRO A 342 -4.14 20.57 -37.60
C PRO A 342 -4.55 19.11 -37.81
N ASN A 343 -5.85 18.84 -37.92
CA ASN A 343 -6.41 17.49 -37.85
C ASN A 343 -6.94 16.98 -39.21
N GLN A 344 -6.58 17.61 -40.34
CA GLN A 344 -6.97 17.13 -41.66
C GLN A 344 -5.80 16.36 -42.32
N PRO A 345 -5.85 15.01 -42.42
CA PRO A 345 -4.79 14.24 -43.05
C PRO A 345 -4.65 14.61 -44.53
N SER A 346 -3.41 14.64 -45.02
CA SER A 346 -3.10 15.03 -46.39
C SER A 346 -3.61 13.98 -47.39
N PRO A 347 -4.26 14.37 -48.49
CA PRO A 347 -4.75 13.42 -49.49
C PRO A 347 -3.58 12.81 -50.26
N SER A 348 -3.34 11.52 -50.10
CA SER A 348 -2.35 10.78 -50.88
C SER A 348 -2.83 10.59 -52.33
N VAL A 349 -2.02 11.05 -53.28
CA VAL A 349 -2.25 10.79 -54.71
C VAL A 349 -1.95 9.30 -54.98
N GLY A 350 -2.98 8.54 -55.34
CA GLY A 350 -2.88 7.10 -55.53
C GLY A 350 -2.35 6.71 -56.92
N THR A 351 -1.34 5.83 -56.94
CA THR A 351 -1.05 4.95 -58.07
C THR A 351 -1.46 3.52 -57.73
N PRO A 352 -2.07 2.75 -58.66
CA PRO A 352 -2.52 1.40 -58.38
C PRO A 352 -1.35 0.41 -58.35
N VAL A 353 -1.29 -0.41 -57.30
CA VAL A 353 -0.35 -1.53 -57.13
C VAL A 353 -1.20 -2.80 -56.87
N PRO A 354 -0.91 -3.95 -57.48
CA PRO A 354 -1.88 -5.03 -57.64
C PRO A 354 -2.13 -5.86 -56.37
N SER A 355 -3.27 -6.57 -56.38
CA SER A 355 -3.66 -7.57 -55.37
C SER A 355 -2.56 -8.63 -55.18
N GLY A 356 -2.12 -8.85 -53.94
CA GLY A 356 -0.86 -9.55 -53.63
C GLY A 356 -0.86 -10.32 -52.31
N GLY A 357 -1.86 -11.16 -52.08
CA GLY A 357 -1.88 -12.18 -51.02
C GLY A 357 -2.14 -11.69 -49.58
N PRO A 358 -2.36 -12.60 -48.62
CA PRO A 358 -2.49 -12.25 -47.20
C PRO A 358 -1.12 -11.91 -46.63
N GLN A 359 -0.92 -10.68 -46.16
CA GLN A 359 0.27 -10.35 -45.36
C GLN A 359 0.20 -11.02 -43.98
N PRO A 360 1.33 -11.51 -43.44
CA PRO A 360 1.35 -12.10 -42.09
C PRO A 360 1.03 -11.02 -41.04
N LEU A 361 -0.04 -11.24 -40.29
CA LEU A 361 -0.53 -10.28 -39.30
C LEU A 361 0.35 -10.25 -38.04
N SER A 362 0.75 -9.03 -37.68
CA SER A 362 1.41 -8.61 -36.44
C SER A 362 2.88 -9.04 -36.23
N SER A 363 3.71 -8.08 -35.82
CA SER A 363 5.12 -8.32 -35.43
C SER A 363 5.47 -7.62 -34.11
N CYS A 364 4.94 -8.16 -33.01
CA CYS A 364 5.32 -7.77 -31.66
C CYS A 364 6.71 -8.31 -31.30
N LYS A 365 7.63 -7.42 -30.90
CA LYS A 365 9.01 -7.79 -30.58
C LYS A 365 9.42 -7.24 -29.21
N VAL A 366 10.18 -8.05 -28.47
CA VAL A 366 10.93 -7.58 -27.31
C VAL A 366 12.03 -6.66 -27.81
N VAL A 367 11.98 -5.39 -27.41
CA VAL A 367 12.95 -4.35 -27.82
C VAL A 367 14.12 -4.31 -26.84
N LYS A 368 13.88 -4.55 -25.56
CA LYS A 368 14.93 -4.57 -24.53
C LYS A 368 14.54 -5.47 -23.37
N THR A 369 15.49 -6.28 -22.93
CA THR A 369 15.49 -6.96 -21.62
C THR A 369 16.61 -6.35 -20.77
N LEU A 370 16.37 -6.19 -19.47
CA LEU A 370 17.35 -5.77 -18.48
C LEU A 370 17.33 -6.77 -17.34
N ILE A 371 18.47 -7.35 -16.98
CA ILE A 371 18.62 -8.22 -15.81
C ILE A 371 19.70 -7.59 -14.93
N ASP A 372 19.31 -7.13 -13.74
CA ASP A 372 20.17 -6.47 -12.76
C ASP A 372 20.08 -7.25 -11.44
N ASN A 373 20.80 -8.36 -11.40
CA ASN A 373 20.83 -9.24 -10.22
C ASN A 373 21.47 -8.56 -8.99
N ASP A 374 22.32 -7.54 -9.18
CA ASP A 374 22.96 -6.83 -8.08
C ASP A 374 21.99 -5.88 -7.35
N LYS A 375 20.94 -5.42 -8.04
CA LYS A 375 19.79 -4.72 -7.43
C LYS A 375 18.60 -5.63 -7.10
N GLY A 376 18.51 -6.82 -7.71
CA GLY A 376 17.34 -7.69 -7.62
C GLY A 376 16.21 -7.25 -8.56
N GLU A 377 16.55 -6.72 -9.74
CA GLU A 377 15.56 -6.22 -10.70
C GLU A 377 15.64 -6.93 -12.06
N VAL A 378 14.47 -7.12 -12.69
CA VAL A 378 14.38 -7.58 -14.08
C VAL A 378 13.33 -6.77 -14.84
N GLY A 379 13.72 -6.20 -15.97
CA GLY A 379 12.91 -5.32 -16.80
C GLY A 379 12.73 -5.82 -18.23
N LEU A 380 11.58 -5.50 -18.82
CA LEU A 380 11.17 -5.91 -20.16
C LEU A 380 10.46 -4.75 -20.87
N LEU A 381 10.85 -4.46 -22.11
CA LEU A 381 10.18 -3.54 -23.01
C LEU A 381 9.75 -4.29 -24.28
N LEU A 382 8.44 -4.30 -24.55
CA LEU A 382 7.85 -4.85 -25.77
C LEU A 382 7.18 -3.75 -26.58
N VAL A 383 7.34 -3.80 -27.91
CA VAL A 383 6.66 -2.92 -28.87
C VAL A 383 6.14 -3.74 -30.05
N CYS A 384 4.93 -3.43 -30.50
CA CYS A 384 4.28 -4.00 -31.67
C CYS A 384 4.27 -3.00 -32.82
N ASP A 385 4.93 -3.35 -33.92
CA ASP A 385 4.88 -2.60 -35.16
C ASP A 385 3.74 -3.17 -36.03
N SER A 386 2.52 -2.65 -35.81
CA SER A 386 1.28 -3.19 -36.39
C SER A 386 0.13 -2.17 -36.36
N PRO A 387 -0.76 -2.15 -37.36
CA PRO A 387 -1.96 -1.30 -37.34
C PRO A 387 -2.91 -1.72 -36.22
N ALA A 388 -3.70 -0.77 -35.70
CA ALA A 388 -4.53 -0.95 -34.50
C ALA A 388 -5.46 -2.20 -34.52
N GLN A 389 -5.96 -2.58 -35.70
CA GLN A 389 -6.79 -3.77 -35.91
C GLN A 389 -6.04 -5.09 -35.67
N GLY A 390 -4.74 -5.12 -35.98
CA GLY A 390 -3.85 -6.29 -35.80
C GLY A 390 -3.12 -6.34 -34.46
N LEU A 391 -3.52 -5.53 -33.48
CA LEU A 391 -2.95 -5.55 -32.13
C LEU A 391 -3.70 -6.53 -31.20
N PHE A 392 -2.95 -7.15 -30.30
CA PHE A 392 -3.47 -8.11 -29.32
C PHE A 392 -4.12 -7.40 -28.11
N GLN A 393 -4.98 -8.14 -27.40
CA GLN A 393 -5.54 -7.74 -26.11
C GLN A 393 -4.75 -8.33 -24.93
N SER A 394 -3.90 -9.33 -25.17
CA SER A 394 -3.13 -10.02 -24.15
C SER A 394 -1.73 -10.42 -24.61
N PHE A 395 -0.79 -10.46 -23.67
CA PHE A 395 0.58 -10.91 -23.87
C PHE A 395 1.04 -11.75 -22.68
N THR A 396 1.71 -12.88 -22.95
CA THR A 396 2.33 -13.71 -21.91
C THR A 396 3.84 -13.80 -22.12
N ASN A 397 4.61 -13.56 -21.05
CA ASN A 397 6.07 -13.63 -21.03
C ASN A 397 6.55 -14.52 -19.89
N THR A 398 7.53 -15.39 -20.12
CA THR A 398 8.10 -16.25 -19.08
C THR A 398 9.38 -15.64 -18.53
N PHE A 399 9.36 -15.29 -17.24
CA PHE A 399 10.53 -14.88 -16.47
C PHE A 399 11.09 -16.10 -15.74
N SER A 400 12.37 -16.41 -15.96
CA SER A 400 13.10 -17.53 -15.35
C SER A 400 14.07 -17.03 -14.29
N PHE A 401 14.11 -17.74 -13.16
CA PHE A 401 14.97 -17.46 -12.02
C PHE A 401 15.67 -18.74 -11.57
N SER A 402 16.93 -18.64 -11.15
CA SER A 402 17.64 -19.68 -10.42
C SER A 402 17.53 -19.42 -8.91
N ALA A 403 17.25 -20.46 -8.14
CA ALA A 403 17.22 -20.47 -6.69
C ALA A 403 18.67 -20.50 -6.14
N ILE A 404 19.16 -19.37 -5.62
CA ILE A 404 20.57 -19.24 -5.17
C ILE A 404 20.73 -19.19 -3.64
N GLY A 405 19.68 -18.82 -2.90
CA GLY A 405 19.65 -18.77 -1.45
C GLY A 405 18.30 -19.20 -0.90
N ASP A 406 18.30 -19.73 0.31
CA ASP A 406 17.12 -20.30 0.97
C ASP A 406 16.22 -19.20 1.58
N GLY A 407 14.98 -19.53 1.91
CA GLY A 407 13.98 -18.62 2.46
C GLY A 407 12.87 -18.24 1.48
N GLU A 408 11.93 -17.42 1.93
CA GLU A 408 10.75 -16.99 1.17
C GLU A 408 10.77 -15.49 0.80
N GLY A 409 9.96 -15.11 -0.19
CA GLY A 409 9.83 -13.72 -0.61
C GLY A 409 8.81 -13.52 -1.72
N GLN A 410 8.83 -12.33 -2.34
CA GLN A 410 7.83 -11.90 -3.30
C GLN A 410 8.46 -11.32 -4.57
N LEU A 411 7.96 -11.76 -5.73
CA LEU A 411 8.20 -11.15 -7.03
C LEU A 411 7.13 -10.06 -7.24
N LYS A 412 7.54 -8.79 -7.13
CA LYS A 412 6.64 -7.62 -7.17
C LYS A 412 6.79 -6.86 -8.48
N ILE A 413 5.68 -6.35 -9.03
CA ILE A 413 5.70 -5.40 -10.17
C ILE A 413 6.07 -4.00 -9.63
N ALA A 414 7.36 -3.69 -9.60
CA ALA A 414 7.87 -2.40 -9.13
C ALA A 414 7.43 -1.23 -10.03
N SER A 415 7.39 -1.44 -11.35
CA SER A 415 6.88 -0.46 -12.30
C SER A 415 6.25 -1.15 -13.51
N ILE A 416 5.19 -0.56 -14.06
CA ILE A 416 4.58 -1.01 -15.31
C ILE A 416 3.94 0.19 -16.02
N GLN A 417 4.04 0.22 -17.34
CA GLN A 417 3.40 1.18 -18.23
C GLN A 417 2.92 0.42 -19.47
N VAL A 418 1.64 0.56 -19.83
CA VAL A 418 1.05 -0.11 -21.01
C VAL A 418 0.42 0.96 -21.91
N VAL A 419 0.66 0.87 -23.22
CA VAL A 419 0.16 1.83 -24.21
C VAL A 419 -0.83 1.19 -25.17
N GLY A 420 -1.92 1.91 -25.45
CA GLY A 420 -2.86 1.57 -26.51
C GLY A 420 -2.30 1.85 -27.91
N PRO A 421 -3.13 1.84 -28.98
CA PRO A 421 -2.72 2.24 -30.33
C PRO A 421 -2.24 3.70 -30.37
N GLN A 422 -1.55 4.11 -31.44
CA GLN A 422 -1.01 5.47 -31.58
C GLN A 422 -2.09 6.55 -31.33
N GLY A 423 -1.86 7.40 -30.33
CA GLY A 423 -2.80 8.45 -29.90
C GLY A 423 -3.71 8.09 -28.73
N ALA A 424 -3.74 6.83 -28.29
CA ALA A 424 -4.38 6.43 -27.04
C ALA A 424 -3.60 6.93 -25.81
N PRO A 425 -4.26 7.18 -24.66
CA PRO A 425 -3.58 7.45 -23.40
C PRO A 425 -2.81 6.21 -22.89
N LEU A 426 -1.97 6.42 -21.88
CA LEU A 426 -1.44 5.34 -21.05
C LEU A 426 -2.60 4.62 -20.36
N TYR A 427 -2.60 3.30 -20.39
CA TYR A 427 -3.60 2.49 -19.69
C TYR A 427 -3.29 2.41 -18.19
N THR A 428 -4.33 2.48 -17.35
CA THR A 428 -4.23 2.09 -15.94
C THR A 428 -3.97 0.59 -15.82
N VAL A 429 -3.14 0.17 -14.85
CA VAL A 429 -2.67 -1.22 -14.76
C VAL A 429 -2.75 -1.78 -13.35
N ASP A 430 -3.51 -2.86 -13.16
CA ASP A 430 -3.56 -3.58 -11.89
C ASP A 430 -2.32 -4.47 -11.73
N LYS A 431 -1.64 -4.35 -10.58
CA LYS A 431 -0.37 -5.02 -10.31
C LYS A 431 -0.57 -6.29 -9.47
N GLY A 432 -0.41 -7.45 -10.08
CA GLY A 432 -0.27 -8.73 -9.37
C GLY A 432 1.07 -8.85 -8.63
N ILE A 433 1.12 -9.80 -7.70
CA ILE A 433 2.32 -10.20 -6.94
C ILE A 433 2.41 -11.72 -7.01
N ALA A 434 3.62 -12.27 -7.10
CA ALA A 434 3.88 -13.69 -6.92
C ALA A 434 4.79 -13.94 -5.71
N LYS A 435 4.74 -15.16 -5.16
CA LYS A 435 5.56 -15.62 -4.03
C LYS A 435 6.59 -16.65 -4.49
N TYR A 436 7.73 -16.72 -3.82
CA TYR A 436 8.66 -17.85 -3.90
C TYR A 436 9.00 -18.36 -2.50
N VAL A 437 9.18 -19.67 -2.38
CA VAL A 437 9.68 -20.36 -1.19
C VAL A 437 10.82 -21.26 -1.63
N ILE A 438 12.05 -20.89 -1.28
CA ILE A 438 13.27 -21.58 -1.70
C ILE A 438 13.88 -22.32 -0.51
N GLY A 439 14.39 -23.53 -0.73
CA GLY A 439 15.27 -24.19 0.24
C GLY A 439 14.62 -24.67 1.54
N GLY A 440 13.32 -24.40 1.75
CA GLY A 440 12.52 -25.07 2.78
C GLY A 440 12.44 -26.57 2.48
N GLY A 441 13.42 -27.32 3.00
CA GLY A 441 13.92 -28.55 2.39
C GLY A 441 12.87 -29.63 2.17
N ARG A 442 12.39 -29.78 0.93
CA ARG A 442 11.45 -30.85 0.58
C ARG A 442 12.13 -32.21 0.46
N GLY A 443 13.45 -32.23 0.27
CA GLY A 443 14.30 -33.41 0.50
C GLY A 443 14.62 -33.70 1.97
N GLY A 444 14.30 -32.78 2.90
CA GLY A 444 14.69 -32.83 4.32
C GLY A 444 13.55 -33.07 5.32
N GLY A 445 12.33 -33.31 4.84
CA GLY A 445 11.20 -33.70 5.70
C GLY A 445 10.78 -32.62 6.71
N ALA A 446 10.30 -31.46 6.23
CA ALA A 446 9.58 -30.52 7.07
C ALA A 446 8.39 -31.22 7.77
N THR A 447 8.43 -31.32 9.10
CA THR A 447 7.42 -32.04 9.88
C THR A 447 6.49 -31.08 10.61
N ASN A 448 5.29 -31.58 10.97
CA ASN A 448 4.40 -30.87 11.87
C ASN A 448 5.01 -30.87 13.28
N VAL A 449 5.39 -29.69 13.74
CA VAL A 449 5.95 -29.44 15.08
C VAL A 449 4.93 -28.68 15.91
N THR A 450 4.49 -29.26 17.02
CA THR A 450 3.60 -28.59 17.99
C THR A 450 4.42 -28.13 19.19
N LEU A 451 4.52 -26.82 19.41
CA LEU A 451 5.08 -26.25 20.62
C LEU A 451 4.00 -26.25 21.71
N GLN A 452 4.23 -26.96 22.79
CA GLN A 452 3.49 -26.84 24.05
C GLN A 452 4.15 -25.70 24.83
N VAL A 453 3.62 -24.49 24.73
CA VAL A 453 4.19 -23.29 25.34
C VAL A 453 3.65 -23.08 26.74
N LYS A 454 4.53 -22.75 27.69
CA LYS A 454 4.15 -22.33 29.04
C LYS A 454 4.93 -21.09 29.46
N GLY A 455 4.24 -19.96 29.68
CA GLY A 455 4.85 -18.68 30.01
C GLY A 455 4.29 -18.01 31.26
N ARG A 456 5.00 -16.97 31.73
CA ARG A 456 4.67 -16.22 32.95
C ARG A 456 4.60 -14.73 32.66
N LEU A 457 3.51 -14.09 33.06
CA LEU A 457 3.35 -12.63 32.97
C LEU A 457 3.91 -11.95 34.23
N GLN A 458 4.39 -10.72 34.08
CA GLN A 458 4.76 -9.87 35.20
C GLN A 458 3.53 -9.59 36.09
N CYS A 459 3.75 -9.42 37.40
CA CYS A 459 2.70 -9.07 38.37
C CYS A 459 1.52 -10.05 38.54
N ILE A 460 1.59 -11.24 37.92
CA ILE A 460 0.64 -12.33 38.14
C ILE A 460 1.33 -13.46 38.93
N PRO A 461 1.29 -13.44 40.28
CA PRO A 461 1.93 -14.48 41.13
C PRO A 461 1.04 -15.71 41.37
N GLN A 462 -0.23 -15.64 40.98
CA GLN A 462 -1.27 -16.67 41.10
C GLN A 462 -2.36 -16.39 40.06
N LYS A 463 -3.26 -17.34 39.84
CA LYS A 463 -4.39 -17.17 38.90
C LYS A 463 -5.22 -15.92 39.22
N PRO A 464 -5.46 -15.01 38.25
CA PRO A 464 -6.28 -13.83 38.48
C PRO A 464 -7.73 -14.15 38.86
N LYS A 465 -8.33 -13.30 39.72
CA LYS A 465 -9.73 -13.42 40.14
C LYS A 465 -10.71 -13.31 38.97
N ASN A 466 -10.41 -12.47 37.98
CA ASN A 466 -11.20 -12.28 36.77
C ASN A 466 -10.42 -12.72 35.52
N ALA A 467 -9.61 -13.77 35.63
CA ALA A 467 -8.86 -14.31 34.49
C ALA A 467 -9.81 -14.60 33.31
N PRO A 468 -9.49 -14.15 32.08
CA PRO A 468 -10.29 -14.50 30.92
C PRO A 468 -10.20 -16.01 30.64
N SER A 469 -11.27 -16.58 30.06
CA SER A 469 -11.35 -18.01 29.73
C SER A 469 -10.28 -18.45 28.72
N SER A 470 -9.82 -17.52 27.88
CA SER A 470 -8.67 -17.68 27.00
C SER A 470 -7.90 -16.36 26.89
N PHE A 471 -6.61 -16.44 26.62
CA PHE A 471 -5.72 -15.30 26.49
C PHE A 471 -4.89 -15.39 25.21
N GLY A 472 -5.33 -14.68 24.18
CA GLY A 472 -4.60 -14.59 22.91
C GLY A 472 -3.20 -13.98 23.06
N ALA A 473 -2.21 -14.69 22.55
CA ALA A 473 -0.83 -14.27 22.40
C ALA A 473 -0.34 -14.65 20.99
N GLN A 474 0.78 -14.06 20.56
CA GLN A 474 1.47 -14.41 19.33
C GLN A 474 2.77 -15.14 19.69
N ILE A 475 3.00 -16.29 19.06
CA ILE A 475 4.22 -17.08 19.17
C ILE A 475 4.93 -17.09 17.81
N GLY A 476 6.22 -16.81 17.82
CA GLY A 476 7.08 -16.84 16.64
C GLY A 476 8.12 -17.96 16.71
N LEU A 477 8.59 -18.40 15.55
CA LEU A 477 9.74 -19.31 15.41
C LEU A 477 10.78 -18.69 14.47
N LYS A 478 12.03 -18.57 14.92
CA LYS A 478 13.17 -17.99 14.18
C LYS A 478 14.41 -18.87 14.42
N ASP A 479 15.52 -18.51 13.78
CA ASP A 479 16.78 -19.27 13.76
C ASP A 479 16.50 -20.68 13.17
N GLY A 480 17.41 -21.66 13.27
CA GLY A 480 17.20 -22.99 12.67
C GLY A 480 16.87 -22.94 11.16
N GLY A 481 17.75 -22.31 10.39
CA GLY A 481 17.61 -22.12 8.93
C GLY A 481 16.56 -21.07 8.51
N LEU A 482 15.73 -20.55 9.42
CA LEU A 482 14.74 -19.52 9.11
C LEU A 482 15.40 -18.13 9.00
N LYS A 483 15.29 -17.49 7.82
CA LYS A 483 15.70 -16.10 7.62
C LYS A 483 14.87 -15.11 8.43
N GLU A 484 13.55 -15.30 8.43
CA GLU A 484 12.58 -14.42 9.09
C GLU A 484 11.72 -15.20 10.09
N PRO A 485 11.24 -14.58 11.17
CA PRO A 485 10.40 -15.24 12.17
C PRO A 485 9.01 -15.57 11.63
N ILE A 486 8.64 -16.85 11.66
CA ILE A 486 7.28 -17.31 11.33
C ILE A 486 6.40 -17.12 12.57
N PHE A 487 5.43 -16.21 12.52
CA PHE A 487 4.49 -15.95 13.62
C PHE A 487 3.15 -16.67 13.45
N LYS A 488 2.54 -17.05 14.58
CA LYS A 488 1.15 -17.54 14.69
C LYS A 488 0.51 -17.06 15.98
N ASP A 489 -0.77 -16.69 15.90
CA ASP A 489 -1.57 -16.38 17.08
C ASP A 489 -2.10 -17.67 17.72
N VAL A 490 -2.21 -17.66 19.05
CA VAL A 490 -2.63 -18.79 19.88
C VAL A 490 -3.40 -18.29 21.09
N GLU A 491 -4.47 -18.99 21.47
CA GLU A 491 -5.22 -18.73 22.70
C GLU A 491 -4.68 -19.62 23.83
N LEU A 492 -4.23 -18.97 24.92
CA LEU A 492 -3.61 -19.61 26.08
C LEU A 492 -4.54 -19.63 27.30
N THR A 493 -4.25 -20.44 28.31
CA THR A 493 -5.10 -20.58 29.51
C THR A 493 -4.29 -20.48 30.80
N PHE A 494 -4.87 -19.85 31.84
CA PHE A 494 -4.22 -19.66 33.14
C PHE A 494 -4.28 -20.91 34.03
N ASP A 495 -3.11 -21.44 34.40
CA ASP A 495 -2.96 -22.39 35.52
C ASP A 495 -3.14 -21.68 36.87
N ASP A 496 -3.27 -22.46 37.95
CA ASP A 496 -3.60 -21.92 39.27
C ASP A 496 -2.46 -21.07 39.88
N LYS A 497 -1.24 -21.20 39.34
CA LYS A 497 -0.07 -20.38 39.68
C LYS A 497 0.04 -19.10 38.82
N GLY A 498 -0.92 -18.86 37.91
CA GLY A 498 -0.93 -17.69 37.04
C GLY A 498 -0.09 -17.81 35.77
N HIS A 499 0.42 -19.01 35.44
CA HIS A 499 1.12 -19.25 34.17
C HIS A 499 0.13 -19.48 33.03
N LEU A 500 0.45 -18.95 31.86
CA LEU A 500 -0.30 -19.19 30.62
C LEU A 500 0.24 -20.44 29.92
N SER A 501 -0.64 -21.38 29.55
CA SER A 501 -0.30 -22.62 28.85
C SER A 501 -1.17 -22.84 27.61
N GLY A 502 -0.61 -23.41 26.54
CA GLY A 502 -1.35 -23.76 25.32
C GLY A 502 -0.47 -24.45 24.26
N GLU A 503 -1.03 -24.72 23.08
CA GLU A 503 -0.33 -25.41 21.98
C GLU A 503 -0.44 -24.66 20.65
N VAL A 504 0.68 -24.57 19.91
CA VAL A 504 0.75 -23.93 18.59
C VAL A 504 1.56 -24.78 17.61
N ALA A 505 1.05 -24.97 16.39
CA ALA A 505 1.64 -25.88 15.41
C ALA A 505 2.34 -25.13 14.25
N PHE A 506 3.60 -25.47 13.99
CA PHE A 506 4.44 -24.99 12.90
C PHE A 506 4.79 -26.12 11.92
N SER A 507 5.20 -25.75 10.71
CA SER A 507 5.94 -26.63 9.81
C SER A 507 7.39 -26.17 9.87
N ALA A 508 8.29 -27.05 10.31
CA ALA A 508 9.71 -26.73 10.52
C ALA A 508 10.59 -27.93 10.13
N ASN A 509 11.87 -27.67 9.83
CA ASN A 509 12.82 -28.74 9.57
C ASN A 509 13.42 -29.23 10.89
N THR A 510 13.06 -30.44 11.30
CA THR A 510 13.54 -31.05 12.54
C THR A 510 14.91 -31.73 12.40
N ASN A 511 15.60 -31.49 11.28
CA ASN A 511 16.93 -32.00 10.96
C ASN A 511 17.97 -30.87 10.77
N GLU A 512 17.64 -29.64 11.17
CA GLU A 512 18.58 -28.51 11.13
C GLU A 512 19.73 -28.71 12.13
N THR A 513 20.92 -28.23 11.74
CA THR A 513 22.12 -28.21 12.62
C THR A 513 22.21 -26.95 13.48
N GLU A 514 21.33 -25.97 13.26
CA GLU A 514 21.17 -24.79 14.08
C GLU A 514 19.90 -24.91 14.91
N GLY A 515 20.00 -24.73 16.24
CA GLY A 515 18.85 -24.74 17.12
C GLY A 515 17.93 -23.53 16.88
N TYR A 516 16.64 -23.72 17.11
CA TYR A 516 15.62 -22.69 16.95
C TYR A 516 15.56 -21.73 18.14
N ALA A 517 14.95 -20.56 17.91
CA ALA A 517 14.49 -19.63 18.94
C ALA A 517 12.98 -19.40 18.82
N VAL A 518 12.29 -19.38 19.95
CA VAL A 518 10.86 -19.09 20.05
C VAL A 518 10.69 -17.64 20.50
N TYR A 519 9.88 -16.87 19.78
CA TYR A 519 9.48 -15.54 20.22
C TYR A 519 8.12 -15.61 20.90
N SER A 520 7.93 -14.91 22.01
CA SER A 520 6.63 -14.74 22.66
C SER A 520 6.23 -13.27 22.67
N LYS A 521 4.95 -13.00 22.37
CA LYS A 521 4.36 -11.65 22.41
C LYS A 521 2.94 -11.75 22.97
N PHE A 522 2.77 -11.34 24.22
CA PHE A 522 1.49 -11.36 24.92
C PHE A 522 0.84 -9.97 24.84
N LYS A 523 -0.50 -9.89 24.76
CA LYS A 523 -1.22 -8.60 24.77
C LYS A 523 -0.80 -7.80 26.02
N LYS A 524 -0.54 -6.48 25.86
CA LYS A 524 -0.01 -5.55 26.90
C LYS A 524 1.47 -5.71 27.30
N HIS A 525 2.19 -6.67 26.72
CA HIS A 525 3.55 -7.04 27.16
C HIS A 525 4.57 -6.84 26.03
N LEU A 526 5.84 -6.69 26.42
CA LEU A 526 6.97 -6.72 25.49
C LEU A 526 7.05 -8.06 24.73
N ARG A 527 7.73 -8.03 23.59
CA ARG A 527 8.17 -9.26 22.90
C ARG A 527 9.36 -9.86 23.66
N LYS A 528 9.58 -11.17 23.58
CA LYS A 528 10.73 -11.85 24.19
C LYS A 528 11.27 -12.92 23.25
N LYS A 529 12.57 -12.92 22.96
CA LYS A 529 13.27 -14.06 22.34
C LYS A 529 13.62 -15.09 23.42
N ILE A 530 13.28 -16.36 23.18
CA ILE A 530 13.55 -17.51 24.04
C ILE A 530 14.39 -18.52 23.24
N CYS A 531 15.62 -18.79 23.66
CA CYS A 531 16.55 -19.66 22.93
C CYS A 531 16.79 -21.03 23.59
N ASP A 532 16.24 -21.26 24.78
CA ASP A 532 16.40 -22.49 25.55
C ASP A 532 15.01 -23.08 25.85
N ALA A 533 14.82 -24.39 25.68
CA ALA A 533 13.50 -25.04 25.84
C ALA A 533 12.96 -25.02 27.30
N THR A 534 13.86 -24.81 28.27
CA THR A 534 13.54 -24.59 29.69
C THR A 534 14.25 -23.32 30.16
N ALA A 535 13.88 -22.17 29.58
CA ALA A 535 14.53 -20.89 29.83
C ALA A 535 14.35 -20.42 31.27
N ARG A 536 15.39 -19.75 31.81
CA ARG A 536 15.43 -19.27 33.19
C ARG A 536 16.28 -18.00 33.30
N GLU A 537 15.81 -17.03 34.08
CA GLU A 537 16.58 -15.85 34.47
C GLU A 537 17.06 -15.88 35.92
N SER A 538 18.04 -15.03 36.22
CA SER A 538 18.56 -14.76 37.57
C SER A 538 17.82 -13.62 38.27
N PHE A 539 17.24 -12.69 37.50
CA PHE A 539 16.46 -11.55 37.98
C PHE A 539 15.25 -11.31 37.04
N PRO A 540 14.08 -10.86 37.53
CA PRO A 540 12.89 -10.67 36.69
C PRO A 540 13.14 -9.80 35.44
N GLY A 541 12.82 -10.35 34.26
CA GLY A 541 13.03 -9.73 32.95
C GLY A 541 14.45 -9.88 32.38
N SER A 542 15.44 -10.35 33.16
CA SER A 542 16.86 -10.35 32.79
C SER A 542 17.27 -11.48 31.83
N TYR A 543 16.36 -12.37 31.40
CA TYR A 543 16.71 -13.35 30.35
C TYR A 543 17.12 -12.64 29.06
N ARG A 544 18.26 -13.05 28.47
CA ARG A 544 18.77 -12.61 27.17
C ARG A 544 19.44 -13.79 26.46
N CYS A 545 19.34 -13.85 25.14
CA CYS A 545 20.01 -14.86 24.34
C CYS A 545 20.22 -14.41 22.89
N ASP A 546 21.40 -14.69 22.32
CA ASP A 546 21.75 -14.22 20.98
C ASP A 546 21.16 -15.13 19.89
N ARG A 547 21.39 -16.45 20.03
CA ARG A 547 21.03 -17.49 19.06
C ARG A 547 20.25 -18.63 19.67
N GLY A 548 19.37 -19.20 18.87
CA GLY A 548 18.60 -20.40 19.16
C GLY A 548 19.44 -21.63 19.52
N LYS A 549 18.87 -22.43 20.42
CA LYS A 549 19.37 -23.71 20.93
C LYS A 549 18.23 -24.72 21.17
N ILE A 550 17.04 -24.46 20.63
CA ILE A 550 15.86 -25.33 20.77
C ILE A 550 15.89 -26.36 19.63
N ASP A 551 16.28 -27.59 19.96
CA ASP A 551 16.25 -28.71 19.02
C ASP A 551 14.81 -29.21 18.84
N LEU A 552 14.16 -28.84 17.74
CA LEU A 552 12.79 -29.26 17.45
C LEU A 552 12.72 -30.70 16.93
N LYS A 553 11.74 -31.45 17.44
CA LYS A 553 11.45 -32.84 17.07
C LYS A 553 10.07 -32.94 16.40
N PRO A 554 9.81 -33.94 15.55
CA PRO A 554 8.47 -34.15 14.98
C PRO A 554 7.43 -34.35 16.09
N GLY A 555 6.25 -33.73 15.96
CA GLY A 555 5.20 -33.79 16.99
C GLY A 555 5.43 -32.79 18.13
N LYS A 556 5.18 -33.22 19.38
CA LYS A 556 5.09 -32.30 20.54
C LYS A 556 6.47 -31.96 21.14
N ASN A 557 6.70 -30.68 21.39
CA ASN A 557 7.90 -30.13 22.00
C ASN A 557 7.50 -29.21 23.15
N VAL A 558 8.04 -29.40 24.35
CA VAL A 558 7.73 -28.58 25.52
C VAL A 558 8.66 -27.37 25.56
N ILE A 559 8.08 -26.17 25.57
CA ILE A 559 8.79 -24.89 25.69
C ILE A 559 8.33 -24.22 26.98
N ASP A 560 9.04 -24.48 28.08
CA ASP A 560 8.76 -23.89 29.38
C ASP A 560 9.59 -22.61 29.57
N MET A 561 8.90 -21.48 29.39
CA MET A 561 9.39 -20.12 29.67
C MET A 561 8.76 -19.55 30.95
N SER A 562 8.17 -20.37 31.84
CA SER A 562 7.57 -19.89 33.10
C SER A 562 8.58 -19.36 34.12
N ASN A 563 9.86 -19.70 33.94
CA ASN A 563 10.99 -19.16 34.72
C ASN A 563 11.62 -17.92 34.06
N VAL A 564 10.92 -17.30 33.09
CA VAL A 564 11.22 -15.99 32.49
C VAL A 564 9.97 -15.12 32.61
N VAL A 565 10.12 -13.90 33.13
CA VAL A 565 9.00 -12.95 33.29
C VAL A 565 8.80 -12.16 32.00
N GLN A 566 7.64 -12.31 31.37
CA GLN A 566 7.22 -11.43 30.29
C GLN A 566 6.85 -10.05 30.89
N LEU A 567 7.56 -9.00 30.47
CA LEU A 567 7.42 -7.65 31.01
C LEU A 567 6.16 -6.94 30.49
N PHE A 568 5.41 -6.30 31.39
CA PHE A 568 4.18 -5.54 31.12
C PHE A 568 4.51 -4.08 30.84
N GLY A 569 3.81 -3.44 29.90
CA GLY A 569 3.92 -1.99 29.70
C GLY A 569 3.92 -1.50 28.24
N ASP A 570 3.83 -2.38 27.25
CA ASP A 570 3.59 -2.02 25.85
C ASP A 570 2.08 -2.05 25.62
N LEU A 571 1.41 -0.89 25.70
CA LEU A 571 -0.04 -0.78 25.91
C LEU A 571 -0.79 -0.13 24.73
N ALA A 572 -0.18 -0.03 23.56
CA ALA A 572 -0.90 0.40 22.36
C ALA A 572 -1.80 -0.73 21.84
N TYR A 573 -3.06 -0.74 22.29
CA TYR A 573 -4.08 -1.71 21.88
C TYR A 573 -4.32 -1.62 20.36
N GLY A 574 -3.75 -2.57 19.61
CA GLY A 574 -3.77 -2.64 18.14
C GLY A 574 -2.48 -2.17 17.47
N ASP A 575 -1.77 -1.20 18.07
CA ASP A 575 -0.63 -0.50 17.47
C ASP A 575 0.65 -0.63 18.36
N GLN A 576 0.91 -1.82 18.93
CA GLN A 576 2.06 -2.11 19.83
C GLN A 576 3.41 -1.84 19.16
N ASP A 577 4.22 -0.94 19.71
CA ASP A 577 5.49 -0.47 19.11
C ASP A 577 6.74 -1.26 19.57
N GLY A 578 6.58 -2.19 20.51
CA GLY A 578 7.68 -3.02 21.03
C GLY A 578 8.54 -2.36 22.12
N VAL A 579 8.21 -1.14 22.57
CA VAL A 579 9.05 -0.36 23.49
C VAL A 579 8.22 0.23 24.63
N VAL A 580 8.45 -0.19 25.88
CA VAL A 580 7.79 0.44 27.04
C VAL A 580 8.28 1.88 27.17
N ASN A 581 7.40 2.85 26.87
CA ASN A 581 7.81 4.25 26.75
C ASN A 581 6.84 5.23 27.44
N SER A 582 7.10 6.53 27.32
CA SER A 582 6.33 7.58 27.99
C SER A 582 4.86 7.65 27.57
N PHE A 583 4.50 7.13 26.39
CA PHE A 583 3.13 7.03 25.90
C PHE A 583 2.31 6.02 26.71
N ASP A 584 2.87 4.84 26.98
CA ASP A 584 2.22 3.83 27.82
C ASP A 584 2.14 4.26 29.28
N MET A 585 3.19 4.94 29.76
CA MET A 585 3.16 5.59 31.07
C MET A 585 2.03 6.64 31.15
N ALA A 586 1.81 7.42 30.08
CA ALA A 586 0.68 8.35 30.04
C ALA A 586 -0.67 7.60 30.10
N LYS A 587 -0.83 6.50 29.36
CA LYS A 587 -2.08 5.70 29.32
C LYS A 587 -2.44 5.10 30.68
N ILE A 588 -1.53 4.41 31.38
CA ILE A 588 -1.84 3.84 32.71
C ILE A 588 -2.19 4.98 33.67
N ARG A 589 -1.41 6.06 33.67
CA ARG A 589 -1.62 7.21 34.55
C ARG A 589 -2.97 7.88 34.36
N LEU A 590 -3.46 7.99 33.12
CA LEU A 590 -4.79 8.50 32.80
C LEU A 590 -5.93 7.55 33.25
N CYS A 591 -5.61 6.28 33.48
CA CYS A 591 -6.55 5.25 33.95
C CYS A 591 -6.44 4.93 35.45
N LEU A 592 -5.52 5.54 36.21
CA LEU A 592 -5.34 5.22 37.63
C LEU A 592 -6.61 5.44 38.47
N GLY A 593 -7.01 4.40 39.21
CA GLY A 593 -8.26 4.34 39.97
C GLY A 593 -9.49 3.93 39.15
N SER A 594 -9.34 3.69 37.84
CA SER A 594 -10.47 3.41 36.96
C SER A 594 -10.82 1.92 36.88
N THR A 595 -12.12 1.65 36.96
CA THR A 595 -12.77 0.35 36.68
C THR A 595 -13.46 0.32 35.31
N GLU A 596 -13.35 1.40 34.52
CA GLU A 596 -13.97 1.50 33.19
C GLU A 596 -13.40 0.45 32.23
N GLU A 597 -14.26 -0.22 31.45
CA GLU A 597 -13.85 -1.35 30.61
C GLU A 597 -12.75 -0.94 29.61
N SER A 598 -12.80 0.28 29.07
CA SER A 598 -11.77 0.82 28.17
C SER A 598 -10.41 0.97 28.85
N CYS A 599 -10.38 1.38 30.12
CA CYS A 599 -9.16 1.48 30.92
C CYS A 599 -8.65 0.10 31.35
N VAL A 600 -9.53 -0.74 31.91
CA VAL A 600 -9.19 -2.11 32.34
C VAL A 600 -8.67 -2.94 31.15
N ARG A 601 -9.36 -2.91 30.00
CA ARG A 601 -8.94 -3.61 28.77
C ARG A 601 -7.56 -3.18 28.27
N ASN A 602 -7.10 -1.97 28.57
CA ASN A 602 -5.81 -1.45 28.10
C ASN A 602 -4.69 -1.54 29.16
N ALA A 603 -4.97 -1.24 30.43
CA ALA A 603 -3.95 -0.96 31.45
C ALA A 603 -4.03 -1.82 32.74
N ASP A 604 -5.04 -2.68 32.91
CA ASP A 604 -5.03 -3.70 33.99
C ASP A 604 -4.00 -4.82 33.64
N SER A 605 -3.01 -5.02 34.50
CA SER A 605 -1.94 -6.01 34.34
C SER A 605 -2.26 -7.36 35.00
N ASN A 606 -3.09 -7.35 36.05
CA ASN A 606 -3.26 -8.48 36.98
C ASN A 606 -4.65 -9.13 36.90
N PHE A 607 -5.58 -8.56 36.12
CA PHE A 607 -6.99 -8.91 35.93
C PHE A 607 -7.84 -8.86 37.21
N ASP A 608 -7.60 -7.87 38.09
CA ASP A 608 -8.44 -7.55 39.25
C ASP A 608 -9.63 -6.61 38.92
N ARG A 609 -9.65 -6.01 37.72
CA ARG A 609 -10.62 -5.03 37.19
C ARG A 609 -10.51 -3.59 37.74
N ILE A 610 -9.40 -3.20 38.34
CA ILE A 610 -9.14 -1.79 38.68
C ILE A 610 -7.68 -1.41 38.38
N VAL A 611 -7.48 -0.51 37.40
CA VAL A 611 -6.14 -0.03 37.06
C VAL A 611 -5.60 0.80 38.23
N ASN A 612 -4.54 0.32 38.89
CA ASN A 612 -4.10 0.84 40.18
C ASN A 612 -2.56 1.01 40.28
N ALA A 613 -2.08 1.34 41.48
CA ALA A 613 -0.65 1.55 41.73
C ALA A 613 0.20 0.30 41.49
N SER A 614 -0.39 -0.90 41.51
CA SER A 614 0.26 -2.16 41.16
C SER A 614 0.69 -2.16 39.69
N ASP A 615 -0.25 -1.97 38.76
CA ASP A 615 -0.01 -1.97 37.30
C ASP A 615 1.01 -0.91 36.90
N TRP A 616 0.93 0.24 37.57
CA TRP A 616 1.90 1.32 37.46
C TRP A 616 3.32 0.90 37.86
N ALA A 617 3.47 0.20 38.98
CA ALA A 617 4.76 -0.34 39.42
C ALA A 617 5.28 -1.45 38.49
N CYS A 618 4.40 -2.27 37.89
CA CYS A 618 4.76 -3.28 36.90
C CYS A 618 5.40 -2.61 35.66
N ALA A 619 4.72 -1.62 35.09
CA ALA A 619 5.19 -0.92 33.91
C ALA A 619 6.44 -0.07 34.18
N ILE A 620 6.56 0.54 35.37
CA ILE A 620 7.80 1.21 35.81
C ILE A 620 8.95 0.22 35.92
N ALA A 621 8.73 -1.00 36.44
CA ALA A 621 9.79 -2.00 36.52
C ALA A 621 10.26 -2.46 35.13
N ALA A 622 9.38 -2.47 34.12
CA ALA A 622 9.74 -2.74 32.73
C ALA A 622 10.56 -1.60 32.07
N LEU A 623 10.46 -0.34 32.54
CA LEU A 623 11.30 0.78 32.03
C LEU A 623 12.81 0.61 32.30
N ASN A 624 13.22 -0.36 33.12
CA ASN A 624 14.63 -0.76 33.26
C ASN A 624 15.13 -1.55 32.05
N GLU A 625 14.24 -2.27 31.37
CA GLU A 625 14.52 -3.22 30.28
C GLU A 625 13.71 -2.80 29.04
N ARG A 626 13.84 -1.53 28.63
CA ARG A 626 12.99 -0.85 27.62
C ARG A 626 12.92 -1.55 26.26
N TYR A 627 13.97 -2.28 25.92
CA TYR A 627 14.12 -3.05 24.69
C TYR A 627 14.47 -4.49 25.08
N ASP A 628 13.73 -5.45 24.56
CA ASP A 628 13.87 -6.86 24.96
C ASP A 628 14.00 -7.80 23.76
N SER A 629 15.18 -7.74 23.15
CA SER A 629 15.71 -8.78 22.24
C SER A 629 14.81 -9.10 21.03
N GLU A 630 14.54 -8.12 20.17
CA GLU A 630 13.87 -8.33 18.87
C GLU A 630 14.79 -8.96 17.81
#